data_AF-A0AAQ4ETW2-F1
#
_entry.id   AF-A0AAQ4ETW2-F1
#
_cell.length_a   1.000
_cell.length_b   1.000
_cell.length_c   1.000
_cell.angle_alpha   90.00
_cell.angle_beta   90.00
_cell.angle_gamma   90.00
#
_symmetry.space_group_name_H-M   'P 1'
#
loop_
_entity.id
_entity.type
_entity.pdbx_description
1 polymer ?
#
loop_
_entity_poly.entity_id
_entity_poly.type
_entity_poly.pdbx_seq_one_letter_code
_entity_poly.pdbx_strand_id
1 'polypeptide(L)'
;MEYANVYAKGSPESLLDRHPQMGLLFKDSFIRGRGQDLLVRNITSAGSRRFFSVAKRATFEQDIYAAVLTGLVRDDLVVQSWRNGAGEKLAANCSRSYTVTHADLVKFSLPERRSITFKTEEDHSKWAVAVDRQVFCIASMNRMESQLRRGGEAVCIEDSLLGKLFRRSAIVNTGCSLDGAGRVAAPAQSPASPAATRRQRNTQPRKRRTRVSTAAAASAGSSKPSMRQFLMDVAVSTLSKLTHPHGRKPTRRSRNQHAKTEPPLMDQFLNLLRS
;
A
#
# COMPACT_ATOMS: atom_id res chain seq x y z
N MET A 1 -18.00 -1.49 11.81
CA MET A 1 -17.39 -2.30 10.75
C MET A 1 -17.57 -1.57 9.45
N GLU A 2 -16.48 -1.42 8.71
CA GLU A 2 -16.52 -0.90 7.36
C GLU A 2 -17.35 -1.81 6.48
N TYR A 3 -17.94 -1.26 5.42
CA TYR A 3 -18.80 -1.97 4.47
C TYR A 3 -17.99 -2.91 3.56
N ALA A 4 -17.25 -3.82 4.18
CA ALA A 4 -16.44 -4.81 3.51
C ALA A 4 -17.32 -5.86 2.83
N ASN A 5 -17.03 -6.15 1.57
CA ASN A 5 -17.69 -7.23 0.85
C ASN A 5 -17.09 -8.56 1.31
N VAL A 6 -17.89 -9.40 1.96
CA VAL A 6 -17.46 -10.72 2.43
C VAL A 6 -17.92 -11.79 1.45
N TYR A 7 -16.97 -12.37 0.72
CA TYR A 7 -17.23 -13.31 -0.37
C TYR A 7 -17.39 -14.77 0.09
N ALA A 8 -16.81 -15.13 1.23
CA ALA A 8 -16.95 -16.45 1.85
C ALA A 8 -17.20 -16.27 3.34
N LYS A 9 -18.23 -16.94 3.85
CA LYS A 9 -18.72 -16.78 5.23
C LYS A 9 -18.66 -18.13 5.92
N GLY A 10 -18.00 -18.18 7.08
CA GLY A 10 -17.84 -19.41 7.85
C GLY A 10 -16.81 -19.24 8.96
N SER A 11 -17.18 -19.63 10.18
CA SER A 11 -16.30 -19.65 11.35
C SER A 11 -16.83 -20.69 12.34
N PRO A 12 -15.95 -21.40 13.07
CA PRO A 12 -16.35 -22.16 14.26
C PRO A 12 -17.13 -21.27 15.24
N GLU A 13 -18.11 -21.85 15.93
CA GLU A 13 -18.94 -21.14 16.92
C GLU A 13 -18.09 -20.50 18.01
N SER A 14 -17.07 -21.22 18.50
CA SER A 14 -16.12 -20.73 19.51
C SER A 14 -15.34 -19.46 19.11
N LEU A 15 -15.24 -19.16 17.81
CA LEU A 15 -14.67 -17.90 17.32
C LEU A 15 -15.73 -16.81 17.19
N LEU A 16 -16.97 -17.16 16.84
CA LEU A 16 -18.10 -16.22 16.80
C LEU A 16 -18.47 -15.75 18.21
N ASP A 17 -18.43 -16.64 19.20
CA ASP A 17 -18.68 -16.32 20.61
C ASP A 17 -17.64 -15.32 21.16
N ARG A 18 -16.36 -15.53 20.83
CA ARG A 18 -15.28 -14.62 21.24
C ARG A 18 -15.30 -13.30 20.47
N HIS A 19 -15.82 -13.30 19.24
CA HIS A 19 -15.80 -12.16 18.33
C HIS A 19 -17.17 -11.97 17.66
N PRO A 20 -18.20 -11.54 18.42
CA PRO A 20 -19.57 -11.44 17.91
C PRO A 20 -19.70 -10.47 16.73
N GLN A 21 -18.80 -9.49 16.63
CA GLN A 21 -18.70 -8.61 15.47
C GLN A 21 -18.46 -9.37 14.16
N MET A 22 -17.76 -10.51 14.18
CA MET A 22 -17.57 -11.35 12.99
C MET A 22 -18.89 -11.94 12.52
N GLY A 23 -19.76 -12.36 13.45
CA GLY A 23 -21.10 -12.82 13.12
C GLY A 23 -21.97 -11.72 12.49
N LEU A 24 -21.84 -10.49 12.96
CA LEU A 24 -22.50 -9.32 12.35
C LEU A 24 -21.98 -9.06 10.93
N LEU A 25 -20.67 -9.18 10.71
CA LEU A 25 -20.06 -9.04 9.39
C LEU A 25 -20.58 -10.09 8.41
N PHE A 26 -20.70 -11.35 8.83
CA PHE A 26 -21.25 -12.42 7.99
C PHE A 26 -22.73 -12.21 7.66
N LYS A 27 -23.47 -11.50 8.51
CA LYS A 27 -24.87 -11.14 8.27
C LYS A 27 -25.03 -9.82 7.51
N ASP A 28 -23.94 -9.22 7.01
CA ASP A 28 -23.91 -7.90 6.37
C ASP A 28 -24.55 -6.80 7.26
N SER A 29 -24.44 -7.00 8.57
CA SER A 29 -24.96 -6.11 9.60
C SER A 29 -23.89 -5.08 9.98
N PHE A 30 -23.73 -4.10 9.09
CA PHE A 30 -22.81 -3.00 9.31
C PHE A 30 -23.40 -1.98 10.29
N ILE A 31 -22.53 -1.33 11.07
CA ILE A 31 -22.95 -0.23 11.94
C ILE A 31 -23.52 0.88 11.05
N ARG A 32 -24.71 1.38 11.33
CA ARG A 32 -25.37 2.46 10.58
C ARG A 32 -25.64 3.63 11.53
N GLY A 33 -25.43 4.87 11.08
CA GLY A 33 -25.69 6.06 11.91
C GLY A 33 -25.00 7.31 11.36
N ARG A 34 -25.65 8.48 11.52
CA ARG A 34 -25.05 9.78 11.20
C ARG A 34 -23.90 10.05 12.17
N GLY A 35 -22.80 10.65 11.69
CA GLY A 35 -21.66 11.07 12.52
C GLY A 35 -20.61 9.99 12.81
N GLN A 36 -20.67 8.82 12.17
CA GLN A 36 -19.67 7.76 12.30
C GLN A 36 -18.81 7.59 11.04
N ASP A 37 -18.45 8.69 10.39
CA ASP A 37 -17.78 8.66 9.08
C ASP A 37 -16.30 8.25 9.17
N LEU A 38 -15.73 8.32 10.38
CA LEU A 38 -14.34 7.99 10.68
C LEU A 38 -14.24 7.27 12.02
N LEU A 39 -13.44 6.22 12.09
CA LEU A 39 -13.13 5.46 13.28
C LEU A 39 -11.63 5.34 13.44
N VAL A 40 -11.10 5.74 14.60
CA VAL A 40 -9.69 5.55 14.97
C VAL A 40 -9.62 4.63 16.19
N ARG A 41 -8.78 3.60 16.12
CA ARG A 41 -8.61 2.61 17.19
C ARG A 41 -7.15 2.25 17.37
N ASN A 42 -6.72 2.20 18.63
CA ASN A 42 -5.46 1.54 18.97
C ASN A 42 -5.73 0.05 19.10
N ILE A 43 -4.90 -0.77 18.45
CA ILE A 43 -4.96 -2.23 18.51
C ILE A 43 -3.60 -2.76 18.93
N THR A 44 -3.59 -3.87 19.67
CA THR A 44 -2.36 -4.51 20.14
C THR A 44 -2.35 -5.95 19.65
N SER A 45 -1.24 -6.39 19.05
CA SER A 45 -1.09 -7.77 18.62
C SER A 45 -0.91 -8.71 19.82
N ALA A 46 -1.03 -10.03 19.60
CA ALA A 46 -0.70 -11.03 20.62
C ALA A 46 0.76 -10.91 21.12
N GLY A 47 1.68 -10.50 20.24
CA GLY A 47 3.07 -10.18 20.57
C GLY A 47 3.27 -8.79 21.20
N SER A 48 2.22 -8.15 21.71
CA SER A 48 2.25 -6.83 22.37
C SER A 48 2.73 -5.65 21.50
N ARG A 49 2.72 -5.79 20.17
CA ARG A 49 3.03 -4.68 19.26
C ARG A 49 1.81 -3.78 19.13
N ARG A 50 2.02 -2.48 19.26
CA ARG A 50 0.94 -1.48 19.19
C ARG A 50 0.80 -0.94 17.77
N PHE A 51 -0.44 -0.83 17.33
CA PHE A 51 -0.82 -0.22 16.07
C PHE A 51 -1.94 0.77 16.32
N PHE A 52 -2.14 1.69 15.39
CA PHE A 52 -3.41 2.39 15.27
C PHE A 52 -4.03 2.09 13.91
N SER A 53 -5.31 1.78 13.91
CA SER A 53 -6.12 1.63 12.72
C SER A 53 -7.04 2.83 12.55
N VAL A 54 -7.18 3.25 11.31
CA VAL A 54 -8.11 4.26 10.87
C VAL A 54 -9.03 3.61 9.86
N ALA A 55 -10.32 3.85 10.03
CA ALA A 55 -11.36 3.28 9.21
C ALA A 55 -12.31 4.40 8.76
N LYS A 56 -12.46 4.62 7.45
CA LYS A 56 -13.34 5.68 6.92
C LYS A 56 -14.52 5.09 6.15
N ARG A 57 -15.65 5.78 6.23
CA ARG A 57 -16.82 5.52 5.38
C ARG A 57 -16.74 6.29 4.08
N ALA A 58 -17.55 5.86 3.10
CA ALA A 58 -17.73 6.57 1.84
C ALA A 58 -18.25 8.01 2.01
N THR A 59 -18.96 8.28 3.10
CA THR A 59 -19.46 9.61 3.49
C THR A 59 -18.34 10.54 4.00
N PHE A 60 -17.19 10.00 4.41
CA PHE A 60 -16.00 10.81 4.71
C PHE A 60 -15.23 11.10 3.41
N GLU A 61 -15.70 12.09 2.66
CA GLU A 61 -15.22 12.40 1.30
C GLU A 61 -13.84 13.11 1.26
N GLN A 62 -12.93 12.77 2.17
CA GLN A 62 -11.59 13.37 2.25
C GLN A 62 -10.48 12.33 2.01
N ASP A 63 -9.32 12.82 1.58
CA ASP A 63 -8.08 12.06 1.47
C ASP A 63 -7.63 11.62 2.87
N ILE A 64 -7.74 10.34 3.22
CA ILE A 64 -7.44 9.84 4.56
C ILE A 64 -6.00 10.13 5.00
N TYR A 65 -5.06 10.18 4.04
CA TYR A 65 -3.65 10.42 4.32
C TYR A 65 -3.46 11.85 4.85
N ALA A 66 -4.00 12.84 4.13
CA ALA A 66 -3.87 14.25 4.49
C ALA A 66 -4.88 14.72 5.55
N ALA A 67 -6.07 14.11 5.59
CA ALA A 67 -7.15 14.50 6.48
C ALA A 67 -7.00 13.93 7.89
N VAL A 68 -6.39 12.74 8.01
CA VAL A 68 -6.39 11.97 9.25
C VAL A 68 -4.99 11.52 9.64
N LEU A 69 -4.29 10.81 8.75
CA LEU A 69 -3.04 10.14 9.13
C LEU A 69 -1.95 11.14 9.53
N THR A 70 -1.75 12.23 8.80
CA THR A 70 -0.77 13.25 9.17
C THR A 70 -0.99 13.81 10.58
N GLY A 71 -2.24 14.02 11.01
CA GLY A 71 -2.56 14.50 12.35
C GLY A 71 -2.32 13.47 13.46
N LEU A 72 -2.53 12.18 13.17
CA LEU A 72 -2.27 11.08 14.10
C LEU A 72 -0.78 10.77 14.21
N VAL A 73 -0.09 10.74 13.08
CA VAL A 73 1.36 10.50 12.98
C VAL A 73 2.13 11.70 13.50
N ARG A 74 1.60 12.92 13.28
CA ARG A 74 2.26 14.20 13.55
C ARG A 74 3.56 14.33 12.76
N ASP A 75 3.49 14.00 11.48
CA ASP A 75 4.62 14.04 10.56
C ASP A 75 4.12 14.15 9.11
N ASP A 76 5.01 14.62 8.26
CA ASP A 76 4.87 14.56 6.81
C ASP A 76 4.84 13.11 6.34
N LEU A 77 4.05 12.84 5.30
CA LEU A 77 3.88 11.51 4.75
C LEU A 77 4.30 11.45 3.28
N VAL A 78 5.08 10.43 2.94
CA VAL A 78 5.28 9.98 1.56
C VAL A 78 4.35 8.79 1.31
N VAL A 79 3.51 8.87 0.29
CA VAL A 79 2.51 7.84 -0.02
C VAL A 79 2.82 7.14 -1.34
N GLN A 80 2.99 5.82 -1.30
CA GLN A 80 2.89 4.96 -2.48
C GLN A 80 1.45 4.48 -2.62
N SER A 81 0.87 4.69 -3.80
CA SER A 81 -0.42 4.10 -4.13
C SER A 81 -0.59 3.97 -5.63
N TRP A 82 -1.48 3.11 -6.09
CA TRP A 82 -1.75 2.98 -7.53
C TRP A 82 -2.44 4.23 -8.07
N ARG A 83 -1.76 4.98 -8.94
CA ARG A 83 -2.24 6.26 -9.49
C ARG A 83 -2.88 6.15 -10.88
N ASN A 84 -3.35 4.96 -11.29
CA ASN A 84 -4.10 4.74 -12.54
C ASN A 84 -5.57 4.38 -12.30
N GLY A 85 -6.15 4.87 -11.20
CA GLY A 85 -7.58 4.67 -10.91
C GLY A 85 -8.49 5.61 -11.72
N ALA A 86 -9.80 5.53 -11.48
CA ALA A 86 -10.75 6.48 -12.06
C ALA A 86 -10.63 7.87 -11.41
N GLY A 87 -10.94 8.92 -12.18
CA GLY A 87 -10.86 10.31 -11.75
C GLY A 87 -9.43 10.87 -11.74
N GLU A 88 -9.28 12.09 -11.25
CA GLU A 88 -7.98 12.76 -11.24
C GLU A 88 -7.02 12.20 -10.17
N LYS A 89 -5.71 12.27 -10.45
CA LYS A 89 -4.67 11.95 -9.47
C LYS A 89 -4.65 13.05 -8.41
N LEU A 90 -4.76 12.71 -7.12
CA LEU A 90 -4.70 13.72 -6.07
C LEU A 90 -3.29 14.34 -6.01
N ALA A 91 -3.21 15.66 -6.05
CA ALA A 91 -1.96 16.41 -5.93
C ALA A 91 -1.29 16.22 -4.55
N ALA A 92 -0.04 16.63 -4.45
CA ALA A 92 0.61 16.75 -3.15
C ALA A 92 -0.19 17.72 -2.25
N ASN A 93 -0.38 17.36 -0.99
CA ASN A 93 -1.01 18.26 -0.03
C ASN A 93 0.09 19.03 0.70
N CYS A 94 0.16 20.33 0.44
CA CYS A 94 1.19 21.22 0.96
C CYS A 94 0.61 22.29 1.90
N SER A 95 -0.71 22.34 2.07
CA SER A 95 -1.40 23.48 2.70
C SER A 95 -1.76 23.25 4.17
N ARG A 96 -1.30 22.15 4.76
CA ARG A 96 -1.56 21.75 6.16
C ARG A 96 -0.29 21.82 6.98
N SER A 97 -0.42 21.67 8.31
CA SER A 97 0.72 21.59 9.24
C SER A 97 1.72 20.48 8.91
N TYR A 98 1.27 19.46 8.18
CA TYR A 98 2.07 18.37 7.67
C TYR A 98 1.73 18.10 6.21
N THR A 99 2.74 17.79 5.41
CA THR A 99 2.62 17.55 3.99
C THR A 99 2.26 16.10 3.68
N VAL A 100 1.64 15.88 2.52
CA VAL A 100 1.46 14.54 1.94
C VAL A 100 1.92 14.55 0.49
N THR A 101 3.11 14.02 0.26
CA THR A 101 3.67 13.81 -1.07
C THR A 101 3.38 12.38 -1.56
N HIS A 102 3.80 12.06 -2.78
CA HIS A 102 3.67 10.72 -3.33
C HIS A 102 5.03 10.21 -3.79
N ALA A 103 5.25 8.89 -3.68
CA ALA A 103 6.38 8.26 -4.34
C ALA A 103 6.14 8.30 -5.86
N ASP A 104 7.11 8.76 -6.63
CA ASP A 104 7.12 8.71 -8.08
C ASP A 104 7.65 7.36 -8.58
N LEU A 105 8.67 6.86 -7.89
CA LEU A 105 9.24 5.52 -8.10
C LEU A 105 9.37 4.80 -6.76
N VAL A 106 9.34 3.47 -6.83
CA VAL A 106 9.69 2.60 -5.71
C VAL A 106 10.91 1.79 -6.10
N LYS A 107 11.94 1.84 -5.26
CA LYS A 107 13.21 1.15 -5.43
C LYS A 107 13.43 0.12 -4.33
N PHE A 108 13.70 -1.12 -4.73
CA PHE A 108 14.19 -2.16 -3.83
C PHE A 108 15.67 -2.42 -4.10
N SER A 109 16.48 -2.21 -3.08
CA SER A 109 17.88 -2.61 -3.09
C SER A 109 17.99 -4.10 -2.78
N LEU A 110 18.71 -4.81 -3.63
CA LEU A 110 19.00 -6.24 -3.53
C LEU A 110 20.48 -6.44 -3.12
N PRO A 111 20.87 -7.65 -2.70
CA PRO A 111 22.27 -8.00 -2.52
C PRO A 111 23.12 -7.70 -3.77
N GLU A 112 24.44 -7.62 -3.60
CA GLU A 112 25.40 -7.42 -4.69
C GLU A 112 25.19 -6.09 -5.45
N ARG A 113 24.70 -5.05 -4.76
CA ARG A 113 24.45 -3.71 -5.33
C ARG A 113 23.44 -3.71 -6.48
N ARG A 114 22.60 -4.73 -6.59
CA ARG A 114 21.50 -4.75 -7.56
C ARG A 114 20.31 -3.97 -7.02
N SER A 115 19.46 -3.48 -7.92
CA SER A 115 18.18 -2.89 -7.52
C SER A 115 17.10 -3.08 -8.56
N ILE A 116 15.86 -3.23 -8.09
CA ILE A 116 14.66 -3.20 -8.93
C ILE A 116 13.96 -1.87 -8.67
N THR A 117 13.58 -1.17 -9.73
CA THR A 117 12.84 0.09 -9.65
C THR A 117 11.63 0.02 -10.57
N PHE A 118 10.49 0.48 -10.10
CA PHE A 118 9.26 0.58 -10.89
C PHE A 118 8.55 1.90 -10.61
N LYS A 119 7.70 2.32 -11.55
CA LYS A 119 6.88 3.52 -11.39
C LYS A 119 5.75 3.25 -10.40
N THR A 120 5.34 4.29 -9.68
CA THR A 120 4.21 4.17 -8.73
C THR A 120 2.93 3.66 -9.42
N GLU A 121 2.73 3.99 -10.70
CA GLU A 121 1.61 3.53 -11.53
C GLU A 121 1.64 2.02 -11.86
N GLU A 122 2.78 1.37 -11.74
CA GLU A 122 2.96 -0.06 -12.00
C GLU A 122 2.75 -0.91 -10.73
N ASP A 123 2.61 -0.27 -9.57
CA ASP A 123 2.45 -0.94 -8.28
C ASP A 123 1.06 -0.69 -7.67
N HIS A 124 0.38 -1.80 -7.34
CA HIS A 124 -0.92 -1.79 -6.70
C HIS A 124 -0.87 -1.69 -5.18
N SER A 125 0.33 -1.75 -4.60
CA SER A 125 0.55 -1.54 -3.17
C SER A 125 0.09 -0.14 -2.75
N LYS A 126 -0.31 -0.02 -1.49
CA LYS A 126 -0.81 1.21 -0.88
C LYS A 126 -0.21 1.30 0.51
N TRP A 127 0.70 2.23 0.69
CA TRP A 127 1.35 2.45 1.96
C TRP A 127 1.79 3.90 2.11
N ALA A 128 1.96 4.32 3.35
CA ALA A 128 2.50 5.63 3.69
C ALA A 128 3.64 5.45 4.69
N VAL A 129 4.67 6.28 4.58
CA VAL A 129 5.76 6.31 5.53
C VAL A 129 5.98 7.74 5.97
N ALA A 130 6.24 7.90 7.27
CA ALA A 130 6.53 9.18 7.88
C ALA A 130 7.96 9.63 7.53
N VAL A 131 8.15 10.92 7.28
CA VAL A 131 9.42 11.50 6.82
C VAL A 131 10.46 11.47 7.93
N ASP A 132 10.09 11.85 9.14
CA ASP A 132 11.01 11.93 10.28
C ASP A 132 10.83 10.73 11.22
N ARG A 133 9.60 10.52 11.69
CA ARG A 133 9.19 9.45 12.61
C ARG A 133 9.26 8.08 11.98
N GLN A 134 9.45 7.06 12.82
CA GLN A 134 9.52 5.67 12.36
C GLN A 134 8.13 5.03 12.20
N VAL A 135 7.21 5.73 11.56
CA VAL A 135 5.85 5.24 11.36
C VAL A 135 5.66 4.77 9.93
N PHE A 136 5.13 3.56 9.80
CA PHE A 136 4.75 2.94 8.53
C PHE A 136 3.28 2.55 8.57
N CYS A 137 2.56 2.81 7.49
CA CYS A 137 1.15 2.49 7.34
C CYS A 137 0.91 1.68 6.07
N ILE A 138 0.08 0.64 6.16
CA ILE A 138 -0.57 0.01 5.00
C ILE A 138 -2.00 0.55 4.88
N ALA A 139 -2.55 0.60 3.67
CA ALA A 139 -3.90 1.12 3.44
C ALA A 139 -4.63 0.42 2.30
N SER A 140 -5.94 0.63 2.17
CA SER A 140 -6.75 0.05 1.08
C SER A 140 -7.20 1.04 0.01
N MET A 141 -6.94 2.34 0.21
CA MET A 141 -7.31 3.41 -0.74
C MET A 141 -6.09 3.96 -1.51
N ASN A 142 -6.29 4.19 -2.81
CA ASN A 142 -5.35 4.97 -3.61
C ASN A 142 -5.54 6.48 -3.38
N ARG A 143 -4.52 7.29 -3.67
CA ARG A 143 -4.66 8.76 -3.76
C ARG A 143 -5.21 9.19 -5.13
N MET A 144 -6.44 8.76 -5.42
CA MET A 144 -7.21 9.09 -6.63
C MET A 144 -8.56 9.70 -6.22
N GLU A 145 -9.11 10.62 -7.02
CA GLU A 145 -10.39 11.27 -6.76
C GLU A 145 -11.54 10.26 -6.54
N SER A 146 -11.60 9.19 -7.33
CA SER A 146 -12.61 8.13 -7.17
C SER A 146 -12.59 7.42 -5.81
N GLN A 147 -11.49 7.54 -5.05
CA GLN A 147 -11.36 6.93 -3.73
C GLN A 147 -11.84 7.85 -2.60
N LEU A 148 -12.12 9.12 -2.88
CA LEU A 148 -12.63 10.04 -1.85
C LEU A 148 -13.99 9.56 -1.32
N ARG A 149 -14.87 9.08 -2.22
CA ARG A 149 -16.21 8.56 -1.91
C ARG A 149 -16.28 7.05 -1.71
N ARG A 150 -15.15 6.44 -1.35
CA ARG A 150 -15.06 5.00 -1.07
C ARG A 150 -14.72 4.79 0.40
N GLY A 151 -15.31 3.78 1.04
CA GLY A 151 -14.84 3.33 2.34
C GLY A 151 -13.46 2.67 2.25
N GLY A 152 -12.72 2.67 3.36
CA GLY A 152 -11.46 1.95 3.45
C GLY A 152 -10.67 2.28 4.70
N GLU A 153 -9.61 1.51 4.90
CA GLU A 153 -8.80 1.54 6.10
C GLU A 153 -7.34 1.89 5.86
N ALA A 154 -6.68 2.28 6.94
CA ALA A 154 -5.24 2.30 7.09
C ALA A 154 -4.87 1.71 8.46
N VAL A 155 -3.78 0.94 8.51
CA VAL A 155 -3.21 0.43 9.76
C VAL A 155 -1.76 0.83 9.81
N CYS A 156 -1.37 1.47 10.91
CA CYS A 156 -0.07 2.06 11.11
C CYS A 156 0.63 1.48 12.33
N ILE A 157 1.96 1.40 12.24
CA ILE A 157 2.84 0.96 13.31
C ILE A 157 4.05 1.88 13.40
N GLU A 158 4.49 2.14 14.63
CA GLU A 158 5.80 2.72 14.89
C GLU A 158 6.85 1.59 14.97
N ASP A 159 7.64 1.44 13.91
CA ASP A 159 8.67 0.42 13.79
C ASP A 159 9.87 0.98 13.00
N SER A 160 11.04 0.98 13.64
CA SER A 160 12.25 1.59 13.07
C SER A 160 12.78 0.89 11.81
N LEU A 161 12.54 -0.41 11.67
CA LEU A 161 12.96 -1.15 10.49
C LEU A 161 12.02 -0.83 9.32
N LEU A 162 10.71 -0.93 9.54
CA LEU A 162 9.72 -0.64 8.50
C LEU A 162 9.79 0.82 8.05
N GLY A 163 9.87 1.77 9.00
CA GLY A 163 10.01 3.19 8.70
C GLY A 163 11.24 3.47 7.82
N LYS A 164 12.42 2.99 8.22
CA LYS A 164 13.65 3.17 7.43
C LYS A 164 13.59 2.46 6.08
N LEU A 165 13.07 1.23 6.04
CA LEU A 165 12.97 0.43 4.84
C LEU A 165 12.13 1.14 3.77
N PHE A 166 10.89 1.45 4.11
CA PHE A 166 9.95 2.03 3.14
C PHE A 166 10.32 3.46 2.76
N ARG A 167 10.91 4.23 3.68
CA ARG A 167 11.45 5.56 3.36
C ARG A 167 12.59 5.50 2.34
N ARG A 168 13.50 4.53 2.47
CA ARG A 168 14.59 4.32 1.48
C ARG A 168 14.08 3.80 0.14
N SER A 169 12.92 3.16 0.13
CA SER A 169 12.32 2.65 -1.10
C SER A 169 11.54 3.71 -1.88
N ALA A 170 11.03 4.76 -1.24
CA ALA A 170 10.34 5.84 -1.95
C ALA A 170 11.33 6.80 -2.61
N ILE A 171 11.14 7.07 -3.90
CA ILE A 171 11.79 8.18 -4.60
C ILE A 171 10.71 9.22 -4.89
N VAL A 172 10.89 10.44 -4.39
CA VAL A 172 9.99 11.58 -4.56
C VAL A 172 10.69 12.62 -5.42
N ASN A 173 10.16 12.89 -6.60
CA ASN A 173 10.61 13.90 -7.54
C ASN A 173 9.77 15.17 -7.42
N THR A 174 8.48 15.03 -7.07
CA THR A 174 7.57 16.17 -6.92
C THR A 174 7.24 16.40 -5.44
N GLY A 175 8.06 17.23 -4.79
CA GLY A 175 7.88 17.63 -3.39
C GLY A 175 6.97 18.85 -3.23
N CYS A 176 6.66 19.17 -1.99
CA CYS A 176 6.20 20.51 -1.65
C CYS A 176 7.42 21.43 -1.57
N SER A 177 7.41 22.55 -2.29
CA SER A 177 8.50 23.54 -2.21
C SER A 177 8.28 24.45 -1.01
N LEU A 178 9.31 25.13 -0.52
CA LEU A 178 9.15 26.26 0.39
C LEU A 178 9.19 27.55 -0.45
N ASP A 179 8.17 28.39 -0.34
CA ASP A 179 8.22 29.76 -0.88
C ASP A 179 9.24 30.58 -0.08
N GLY A 180 9.73 31.69 -0.66
CA GLY A 180 10.74 32.59 -0.05
C GLY A 180 10.38 33.19 1.32
N ALA A 181 9.18 32.93 1.83
CA ALA A 181 8.72 33.26 3.18
C ALA A 181 8.69 32.06 4.16
N GLY A 182 9.30 30.91 3.78
CA GLY A 182 9.33 29.69 4.60
C GLY A 182 7.98 28.96 4.70
N ARG A 183 7.00 29.31 3.85
CA ARG A 183 5.70 28.62 3.79
C ARG A 183 5.76 27.54 2.72
N VAL A 184 5.05 26.45 2.95
CA VAL A 184 4.99 25.35 1.99
C VAL A 184 4.18 25.79 0.76
N ALA A 185 4.88 25.98 -0.36
CA ALA A 185 4.34 26.24 -1.68
C ALA A 185 3.69 24.97 -2.24
N ALA A 186 2.45 25.08 -2.70
CA ALA A 186 1.86 24.02 -3.50
C ALA A 186 2.59 23.94 -4.85
N PRO A 187 2.84 22.73 -5.39
CA PRO A 187 3.38 22.61 -6.74
C PRO A 187 2.43 23.28 -7.74
N ALA A 188 3.00 23.96 -8.73
CA ALA A 188 2.23 24.61 -9.79
C ALA A 188 1.30 23.57 -10.46
N GLN A 189 -0.01 23.80 -10.40
CA GLN A 189 -0.98 22.98 -11.11
C GLN A 189 -0.77 23.20 -12.61
N SER A 190 -0.57 22.11 -13.38
CA SER A 190 -0.63 22.19 -14.83
C SER A 190 -1.96 22.84 -15.24
N PRO A 191 -1.98 23.72 -16.25
CA PRO A 191 -3.20 24.39 -16.67
C PRO A 191 -4.26 23.34 -17.03
N ALA A 192 -5.48 23.54 -16.51
CA ALA A 192 -6.62 22.69 -16.81
C ALA A 192 -6.82 22.61 -18.32
N SER A 193 -6.84 21.39 -18.87
CA SER A 193 -7.26 21.16 -20.25
C SER A 193 -8.66 21.74 -20.46
N PRO A 194 -8.91 22.48 -21.56
CA PRO A 194 -10.22 23.07 -21.80
C PRO A 194 -11.27 21.97 -21.96
N ALA A 195 -12.45 22.24 -21.37
CA ALA A 195 -13.59 21.34 -21.36
C ALA A 195 -13.91 20.80 -22.75
N ALA A 196 -13.98 19.48 -22.88
CA ALA A 196 -14.41 18.83 -24.11
C ALA A 196 -15.86 19.23 -24.43
N THR A 197 -16.04 19.98 -25.51
CA THR A 197 -17.36 20.27 -26.09
C THR A 197 -18.03 18.97 -26.53
N ARG A 198 -19.26 18.80 -26.05
CA ARG A 198 -20.16 17.68 -26.33
C ARG A 198 -20.38 17.52 -27.84
N ARG A 199 -19.65 16.61 -28.49
CA ARG A 199 -19.99 16.15 -29.85
C ARG A 199 -21.30 15.37 -29.81
N GLN A 200 -22.27 15.82 -30.61
CA GLN A 200 -23.53 15.13 -30.86
C GLN A 200 -23.26 13.72 -31.40
N ARG A 201 -23.97 12.75 -30.79
CA ARG A 201 -23.86 11.33 -31.11
C ARG A 201 -24.73 11.06 -32.34
N ASN A 202 -24.13 10.93 -33.51
CA ASN A 202 -24.85 10.55 -34.72
C ASN A 202 -25.03 9.03 -34.73
N THR A 203 -26.28 8.55 -34.65
CA THR A 203 -26.63 7.14 -34.69
C THR A 203 -26.72 6.65 -36.13
N GLN A 204 -25.89 5.67 -36.51
CA GLN A 204 -26.09 4.86 -37.72
C GLN A 204 -26.17 3.36 -37.37
N PRO A 205 -26.92 2.55 -38.13
CA PRO A 205 -27.28 1.19 -37.73
C PRO A 205 -26.13 0.20 -37.95
N ARG A 206 -25.93 -0.70 -36.98
CA ARG A 206 -24.95 -1.80 -37.05
C ARG A 206 -25.31 -2.81 -38.14
N LYS A 207 -24.44 -2.97 -39.14
CA LYS A 207 -24.42 -4.18 -40.00
C LYS A 207 -23.66 -5.31 -39.29
N ARG A 208 -24.29 -6.49 -39.24
CA ARG A 208 -23.72 -7.77 -38.78
C ARG A 208 -22.45 -8.09 -39.59
N ARG A 209 -21.33 -8.36 -38.91
CA ARG A 209 -20.14 -8.98 -39.51
C ARG A 209 -19.89 -10.34 -38.87
N THR A 210 -19.81 -11.34 -39.74
CA THR A 210 -19.46 -12.73 -39.50
C THR A 210 -18.03 -12.88 -39.01
N ARG A 211 -17.82 -13.90 -38.17
CA ARG A 211 -16.58 -14.23 -37.47
C ARG A 211 -15.66 -15.00 -38.41
N VAL A 212 -14.48 -14.46 -38.73
CA VAL A 212 -13.37 -15.21 -39.34
C VAL A 212 -12.27 -15.30 -38.28
N SER A 213 -11.88 -16.53 -37.94
CA SER A 213 -10.77 -16.79 -37.03
C SER A 213 -9.46 -16.69 -37.80
N THR A 214 -8.55 -15.83 -37.35
CA THR A 214 -7.12 -15.95 -37.67
C THR A 214 -6.36 -16.06 -36.36
N ALA A 215 -5.63 -17.17 -36.22
CA ALA A 215 -4.69 -17.39 -35.13
C ALA A 215 -3.49 -16.46 -35.33
N ALA A 216 -3.22 -15.60 -34.35
CA ALA A 216 -2.00 -14.80 -34.30
C ALA A 216 -1.04 -15.45 -33.30
N ALA A 217 0.17 -15.75 -33.77
CA ALA A 217 1.25 -16.35 -33.02
C ALA A 217 1.65 -15.47 -31.82
N ALA A 218 1.80 -16.12 -30.66
CA ALA A 218 2.28 -15.49 -29.44
C ALA A 218 3.78 -15.18 -29.56
N SER A 219 4.15 -13.89 -29.50
CA SER A 219 5.51 -13.49 -29.17
C SER A 219 5.68 -13.51 -27.66
N ALA A 220 6.68 -14.24 -27.18
CA ALA A 220 7.05 -14.33 -25.78
C ALA A 220 7.62 -12.99 -25.29
N GLY A 221 6.76 -12.12 -24.76
CA GLY A 221 7.16 -10.98 -23.96
C GLY A 221 7.50 -11.43 -22.54
N SER A 222 8.72 -11.15 -22.07
CA SER A 222 9.10 -11.45 -20.69
C SER A 222 8.24 -10.62 -19.72
N SER A 223 7.49 -11.31 -18.87
CA SER A 223 6.70 -10.69 -17.81
C SER A 223 7.65 -10.18 -16.72
N LYS A 224 7.65 -8.87 -16.48
CA LYS A 224 8.31 -8.30 -15.29
C LYS A 224 7.60 -8.83 -14.04
N PRO A 225 8.33 -9.34 -13.02
CA PRO A 225 7.70 -9.89 -11.83
C PRO A 225 6.99 -8.78 -11.04
N SER A 226 5.72 -9.01 -10.69
CA SER A 226 4.98 -8.12 -9.78
C SER A 226 5.48 -8.26 -8.34
N MET A 227 5.21 -7.29 -7.46
CA MET A 227 5.45 -7.40 -6.01
C MET A 227 4.85 -8.71 -5.43
N ARG A 228 3.73 -9.19 -5.99
CA ARG A 228 3.12 -10.48 -5.63
C ARG A 228 4.03 -11.66 -6.00
N GLN A 229 4.66 -11.62 -7.17
CA GLN A 229 5.64 -12.62 -7.60
C GLN A 229 6.93 -12.53 -6.75
N PHE A 230 7.40 -11.32 -6.44
CA PHE A 230 8.55 -11.11 -5.57
C PHE A 230 8.33 -11.63 -4.14
N LEU A 231 7.16 -11.37 -3.55
CA LEU A 231 6.78 -11.91 -2.24
C LEU A 231 6.60 -13.44 -2.27
N MET A 232 6.11 -14.01 -3.38
CA MET A 232 5.94 -15.45 -3.58
C MET A 232 7.27 -16.19 -3.81
N ASP A 233 8.16 -15.68 -4.67
CA ASP A 233 9.47 -16.29 -4.94
C ASP A 233 10.36 -16.29 -3.69
N VAL A 234 10.23 -15.26 -2.85
CA VAL A 234 10.88 -15.19 -1.53
C VAL A 234 10.27 -16.20 -0.55
N ALA A 235 8.95 -16.39 -0.56
CA ALA A 235 8.29 -17.39 0.29
C ALA A 235 8.66 -18.84 -0.12
N VAL A 236 8.74 -19.13 -1.42
CA VAL A 236 9.13 -20.46 -1.95
C VAL A 236 10.59 -20.78 -1.64
N SER A 237 11.50 -19.82 -1.80
CA SER A 237 12.91 -19.98 -1.41
C SER A 237 13.09 -20.27 0.10
N THR A 238 12.15 -19.76 0.92
CA THR A 238 12.13 -19.96 2.37
C THR A 238 11.62 -21.35 2.76
N LEU A 239 10.69 -21.93 2.00
CA LEU A 239 10.17 -23.29 2.23
C LEU A 239 11.19 -24.38 1.87
N SER A 240 11.97 -24.19 0.81
CA SER A 240 13.04 -25.16 0.44
C SER A 240 14.18 -25.22 1.46
N LYS A 241 14.34 -24.21 2.32
CA LYS A 241 15.32 -24.23 3.42
C LYS A 241 14.81 -24.88 4.70
N LEU A 242 13.51 -25.19 4.78
CA LEU A 242 12.87 -25.82 5.95
C LEU A 242 12.78 -27.35 5.87
N THR A 243 13.21 -27.98 4.76
CA THR A 243 13.05 -29.43 4.53
C THR A 243 14.33 -30.26 4.55
N HIS A 244 15.47 -29.74 5.04
CA HIS A 244 16.66 -30.57 5.27
C HIS A 244 16.72 -31.10 6.71
N PRO A 245 16.62 -32.42 6.95
CA PRO A 245 16.83 -32.99 8.27
C PRO A 245 18.32 -32.98 8.62
N HIS A 246 18.61 -32.62 9.87
CA HIS A 246 19.94 -32.60 10.47
C HIS A 246 20.66 -33.96 10.36
N GLY A 247 21.90 -33.95 9.87
CA GLY A 247 22.82 -35.09 9.92
C GLY A 247 24.30 -34.67 10.01
N ARG A 248 24.85 -34.81 11.23
CA ARG A 248 26.27 -34.93 11.66
C ARG A 248 27.36 -33.96 11.12
N LYS A 249 28.04 -33.31 12.09
CA LYS A 249 29.33 -32.60 11.95
C LYS A 249 30.49 -33.58 11.63
N PRO A 250 31.55 -33.08 10.97
CA PRO A 250 32.87 -33.15 11.61
C PRO A 250 33.65 -31.82 11.58
N THR A 251 34.59 -31.76 12.52
CA THR A 251 35.49 -30.67 12.91
C THR A 251 36.62 -30.37 11.93
N ARG A 252 36.95 -29.09 11.67
CA ARG A 252 38.32 -28.53 11.76
C ARG A 252 38.36 -27.00 11.62
N ARG A 253 39.33 -26.41 12.32
CA ARG A 253 39.68 -24.98 12.41
C ARG A 253 39.90 -24.30 11.04
N SER A 254 39.37 -23.08 10.90
CA SER A 254 40.14 -21.96 10.38
C SER A 254 39.57 -20.64 10.94
N ARG A 255 40.50 -19.79 11.34
CA ARG A 255 40.31 -18.48 11.96
C ARG A 255 40.00 -17.50 10.82
N ASN A 256 38.84 -16.85 10.83
CA ASN A 256 38.67 -15.58 10.15
C ASN A 256 37.57 -14.76 10.83
N GLN A 257 37.85 -13.47 10.94
CA GLN A 257 37.08 -12.48 11.67
C GLN A 257 35.66 -12.40 11.12
N HIS A 258 34.66 -12.70 11.95
CA HIS A 258 33.27 -12.42 11.63
C HIS A 258 33.02 -10.91 11.78
N ALA A 259 33.07 -10.20 10.66
CA ALA A 259 32.24 -9.03 10.49
C ALA A 259 30.78 -9.46 10.75
N LYS A 260 30.11 -8.80 11.69
CA LYS A 260 28.67 -8.94 11.92
C LYS A 260 27.97 -8.43 10.66
N THR A 261 27.69 -9.32 9.71
CA THR A 261 26.82 -9.03 8.58
C THR A 261 25.39 -9.05 9.09
N GLU A 262 24.75 -7.88 9.13
CA GLU A 262 23.32 -7.78 9.38
C GLU A 262 22.54 -8.63 8.35
N PRO A 263 21.48 -9.34 8.76
CA PRO A 263 20.70 -10.16 7.84
C PRO A 263 20.03 -9.28 6.78
N PRO A 264 19.89 -9.79 5.54
CA PRO A 264 19.28 -9.03 4.45
C PRO A 264 17.87 -8.58 4.83
N LEU A 265 17.52 -7.38 4.34
CA LEU A 265 16.32 -6.58 4.58
C LEU A 265 14.99 -7.35 4.66
N MET A 266 14.90 -8.47 3.94
CA MET A 266 13.69 -9.30 3.83
C MET A 266 13.57 -10.35 4.94
N ASP A 267 14.68 -10.89 5.45
CA ASP A 267 14.67 -11.82 6.60
C ASP A 267 14.19 -11.09 7.86
N GLN A 268 14.50 -9.80 7.96
CA GLN A 268 14.02 -8.96 9.06
C GLN A 268 12.51 -8.65 8.94
N PHE A 269 12.00 -8.45 7.72
CA PHE A 269 10.56 -8.25 7.45
C PHE A 269 9.73 -9.51 7.75
N LEU A 270 10.22 -10.70 7.38
CA LEU A 270 9.54 -11.96 7.64
C LEU A 270 9.57 -12.37 9.12
N ASN A 271 10.65 -12.05 9.85
CA ASN A 271 10.71 -12.29 11.30
C ASN A 271 9.75 -11.37 12.08
N LEU A 272 9.53 -10.14 11.62
CA LEU A 272 8.54 -9.22 12.18
C LEU A 272 7.08 -9.65 11.97
N LEU A 273 6.79 -10.39 10.89
CA LEU A 273 5.45 -10.95 10.67
C LEU A 273 5.21 -12.25 11.44
N ARG A 274 6.28 -12.87 11.97
CA ARG A 274 6.24 -14.12 12.74
C ARG A 274 6.30 -13.90 14.27
N SER A 275 6.51 -12.67 14.73
CA SER A 275 6.61 -12.28 16.16
C SER A 275 5.52 -11.30 16.58
#